data_AF-A0A4R3PW99-F1
#
_entry.id   AF-A0A4R3PW99-F1
#
_cell.length_a   1.000
_cell.length_b   1.000
_cell.length_c   1.000
_cell.angle_alpha   90.00
_cell.angle_beta   90.00
_cell.angle_gamma   90.00
#
_symmetry.space_group_name_H-M   'P 1'
#
loop_
_entity.id
_entity.type
_entity.pdbx_description
1 polymer ?
#
loop_
_entity_poly.entity_id
_entity_poly.type
_entity_poly.pdbx_seq_one_letter_code
_entity_poly.pdbx_strand_id
1 'polypeptide(L)'
;MSDGEYDEVRDLLRNSTSRLLQEDGVAASVFVVFCAEWFRREATSLFLRWDQLNSEALDAIPHGTRRRLAAIGLKFWRRELLRSDGAREFLLTLALEGGISAHVIAQGGSSWLSDYLRTVMRFALSDAAAEHVRGYAHDMSWMVRVSFRQEGFIDLRCERIMKLVEWRRAADAAPVGIDPVSYLDAQNPDWRNSLPIHVPPDNEKIARRLLGGLLSEKAGSVVASGITVERYLSYDGQRWVPAALLNAEGEIPAAKLPGLSTFGRWKASPSGELANFLPSQIALFEPPTDDEPTWRVRPVTPLGKLLVGLDLDRSISVNLTCGSEAVPFAWPGGSGSRSPIMSFLPENAAEDGEPKKLRLVKTGSASLPSSKVCVLARAGWMAVPGEGSPTGRQWPASGKRIVHEVMGTTYFMKPRAGSDERYRVEAGKNERQESLEISGSGSSSIETMDDLEIMVGPVSFGIHGAGSIRPARPEELRVRKTGENWGELTDRRIVTPGVYEISWRDPVADIQLEKRKIAIVPAGARRPQARDNNDVAS
;
A
#
# COMPACT_ATOMS: atom_id res chain seq x y z
N MET A 1 -16.04 -8.52 25.54
CA MET A 1 -15.61 -8.01 26.85
C MET A 1 -15.90 -6.51 26.90
N SER A 2 -16.53 -6.04 27.97
CA SER A 2 -16.72 -4.62 28.30
C SER A 2 -15.41 -3.99 28.80
N ASP A 3 -15.39 -2.68 29.03
CA ASP A 3 -14.20 -1.98 29.52
C ASP A 3 -13.90 -2.35 30.99
N GLY A 4 -14.95 -2.44 31.82
CA GLY A 4 -14.82 -2.89 33.21
C GLY A 4 -14.29 -4.32 33.33
N GLU A 5 -14.79 -5.25 32.50
CA GLU A 5 -14.27 -6.63 32.46
C GLU A 5 -12.79 -6.68 32.01
N TYR A 6 -12.36 -5.77 31.13
CA TYR A 6 -10.97 -5.70 30.69
C TYR A 6 -10.04 -5.21 31.81
N ASP A 7 -10.47 -4.21 32.56
CA ASP A 7 -9.75 -3.73 33.73
C ASP A 7 -9.67 -4.80 34.83
N GLU A 8 -10.76 -5.53 35.09
CA GLU A 8 -10.79 -6.66 36.03
C GLU A 8 -9.81 -7.77 35.61
N VAL A 9 -9.75 -8.12 34.32
CA VAL A 9 -8.81 -9.11 33.81
C VAL A 9 -7.35 -8.64 33.95
N ARG A 10 -7.09 -7.35 33.74
CA ARG A 10 -5.77 -6.75 33.96
C ARG A 10 -5.36 -6.83 35.43
N ASP A 11 -6.28 -6.54 36.35
CA ASP A 11 -6.05 -6.65 37.79
C ASP A 11 -5.85 -8.10 38.25
N LEU A 12 -6.64 -9.03 37.73
CA LEU A 12 -6.48 -10.46 37.99
C LEU A 12 -5.10 -10.96 37.55
N LEU A 13 -4.59 -10.50 36.41
CA LEU A 13 -3.25 -10.85 35.95
C LEU A 13 -2.15 -10.28 36.82
N ARG A 14 -2.27 -9.01 37.21
CA ARG A 14 -1.32 -8.36 38.13
C ARG A 14 -1.24 -9.10 39.47
N ASN A 15 -2.37 -9.57 39.98
CA ASN A 15 -2.42 -10.34 41.23
C ASN A 15 -1.99 -11.82 41.07
N SER A 16 -1.79 -12.29 39.84
CA SER A 16 -1.50 -13.70 39.52
C SER A 16 -0.05 -13.95 39.08
N THR A 17 0.89 -13.02 39.26
CA THR A 17 2.28 -13.14 38.78
C THR A 17 2.95 -14.45 39.20
N SER A 18 2.80 -14.87 40.47
CA SER A 18 3.36 -16.16 40.94
C SER A 18 2.75 -17.36 40.21
N ARG A 19 1.45 -17.33 39.90
CA ARG A 19 0.75 -18.41 39.19
C ARG A 19 1.13 -18.43 37.70
N LEU A 20 1.35 -17.26 37.11
CA LEU A 20 1.85 -17.12 35.73
C LEU A 20 3.27 -17.69 35.60
N LEU A 21 4.15 -17.44 36.57
CA LEU A 21 5.50 -18.02 36.61
C LEU A 21 5.49 -19.55 36.78
N GLN A 22 4.49 -20.08 37.47
CA GLN A 22 4.25 -21.52 37.63
C GLN A 22 3.52 -22.15 36.44
N GLU A 23 3.18 -21.36 35.41
CA GLU A 23 2.47 -21.83 34.21
C GLU A 23 1.11 -22.48 34.53
N ASP A 24 0.45 -21.99 35.58
CA ASP A 24 -0.88 -22.48 36.01
C ASP A 24 -1.92 -22.30 34.90
N GLY A 25 -2.76 -23.32 34.70
CA GLY A 25 -3.71 -23.38 33.59
C GLY A 25 -4.79 -22.30 33.64
N VAL A 26 -5.27 -21.95 34.83
CA VAL A 26 -6.28 -20.88 35.00
C VAL A 26 -5.64 -19.50 34.83
N ALA A 27 -4.44 -19.29 35.37
CA ALA A 27 -3.71 -18.03 35.12
C ALA A 27 -3.36 -17.87 33.62
N ALA A 28 -2.97 -18.95 32.95
CA ALA A 28 -2.70 -18.98 31.51
C ALA A 28 -3.95 -18.68 30.67
N SER A 29 -5.14 -19.13 31.09
CA SER A 29 -6.39 -18.86 30.38
C SER A 29 -6.79 -17.39 30.46
N VAL A 30 -6.59 -16.75 31.62
CA VAL A 30 -6.77 -15.29 31.79
C VAL A 30 -5.73 -14.52 30.98
N PHE A 31 -4.48 -15.00 30.94
CA PHE A 31 -3.39 -14.38 30.16
C PHE A 31 -3.71 -14.29 28.67
N VAL A 32 -4.22 -15.35 28.06
CA VAL A 32 -4.54 -15.31 26.61
C VAL A 32 -5.74 -14.44 26.30
N VAL A 33 -6.72 -14.37 27.21
CA VAL A 33 -7.88 -13.47 27.08
C VAL A 33 -7.43 -12.02 27.13
N PHE A 34 -6.58 -11.66 28.10
CA PHE A 34 -5.98 -10.33 28.15
C PHE A 34 -5.20 -9.99 26.89
N CYS A 35 -4.34 -10.89 26.41
CA CYS A 35 -3.54 -10.61 25.21
C CYS A 35 -4.43 -10.39 23.97
N ALA A 36 -5.48 -11.21 23.81
CA ALA A 36 -6.44 -11.04 22.72
C ALA A 36 -7.17 -9.69 22.83
N GLU A 37 -7.64 -9.32 24.02
CA GLU A 37 -8.31 -8.03 24.24
C GLU A 37 -7.37 -6.84 24.09
N TRP A 38 -6.11 -6.96 24.49
CA TRP A 38 -5.09 -5.96 24.22
C TRP A 38 -4.89 -5.73 22.72
N PHE A 39 -4.81 -6.81 21.92
CA PHE A 39 -4.74 -6.69 20.46
C PHE A 39 -5.98 -6.01 19.86
N ARG A 40 -7.14 -6.24 20.45
CA ARG A 40 -8.40 -5.61 20.02
C ARG A 40 -8.48 -4.13 20.38
N ARG A 41 -7.89 -3.72 21.50
CA ARG A 41 -8.14 -2.40 22.13
C ARG A 41 -6.97 -1.44 22.00
N GLU A 42 -5.75 -1.91 22.16
CA GLU A 42 -4.57 -1.07 22.39
C GLU A 42 -3.51 -1.19 21.29
N ALA A 43 -3.53 -2.27 20.49
CA ALA A 43 -2.53 -2.45 19.45
C ALA A 43 -2.57 -1.31 18.43
N THR A 44 -1.42 -0.68 18.18
CA THR A 44 -1.24 0.37 17.17
C THR A 44 -0.56 -0.13 15.90
N SER A 45 -0.05 -1.37 15.91
CA SER A 45 0.60 -2.01 14.77
C SER A 45 0.27 -3.50 14.67
N LEU A 46 0.45 -4.07 13.48
CA LEU A 46 0.42 -5.53 13.28
C LEU A 46 1.81 -6.17 13.48
N PHE A 47 2.81 -5.43 13.96
CA PHE A 47 4.11 -5.99 14.29
C PHE A 47 4.02 -6.67 15.65
N LEU A 48 3.98 -8.00 15.63
CA LEU A 48 3.70 -8.80 16.81
C LEU A 48 4.95 -8.95 17.68
N ARG A 49 5.03 -8.18 18.77
CA ARG A 49 6.13 -8.29 19.75
C ARG A 49 5.56 -8.46 21.15
N TRP A 50 6.13 -9.40 21.91
CA TRP A 50 5.72 -9.65 23.30
C TRP A 50 5.94 -8.43 24.20
N ASP A 51 6.91 -7.57 23.88
CA ASP A 51 7.22 -6.34 24.62
C ASP A 51 6.19 -5.23 24.43
N GLN A 52 5.34 -5.34 23.39
CA GLN A 52 4.32 -4.33 23.12
C GLN A 52 3.06 -4.54 23.95
N LEU A 53 2.84 -5.73 24.51
CA LEU A 53 1.76 -6.01 25.45
C LEU A 53 2.07 -5.26 26.76
N ASN A 54 1.83 -3.95 26.75
CA ASN A 54 2.24 -2.97 27.75
C ASN A 54 1.46 -3.15 29.06
N SER A 55 1.81 -4.20 29.80
CA SER A 55 1.21 -4.53 31.08
C SER A 55 2.32 -4.80 32.09
N GLU A 56 2.34 -4.03 33.18
CA GLU A 56 3.27 -4.19 34.29
C GLU A 56 3.28 -5.64 34.83
N ALA A 57 2.15 -6.35 34.71
CA ALA A 57 2.02 -7.75 35.10
C ALA A 57 2.89 -8.71 34.26
N LEU A 58 3.27 -8.30 33.04
CA LEU A 58 4.06 -9.10 32.11
C LEU A 58 5.55 -8.80 32.17
N ASP A 59 5.96 -7.65 32.72
CA ASP A 59 7.37 -7.25 32.83
C ASP A 59 8.20 -8.27 33.62
N ALA A 60 7.61 -8.85 34.66
CA ALA A 60 8.24 -9.91 35.46
C ALA A 60 8.24 -11.30 34.79
N ILE A 61 7.54 -11.49 33.67
CA ILE A 61 7.35 -12.79 33.02
C ILE A 61 8.29 -12.96 31.81
N PRO A 62 9.23 -13.92 31.82
CA PRO A 62 10.14 -14.15 30.70
C PRO A 62 9.42 -14.54 29.39
N HIS A 63 9.97 -14.15 28.24
CA HIS A 63 9.39 -14.48 26.92
C HIS A 63 9.16 -15.97 26.68
N GLY A 64 10.06 -16.83 27.18
CA GLY A 64 9.89 -18.29 27.10
C GLY A 64 8.61 -18.75 27.80
N THR A 65 8.34 -18.18 28.98
CA THR A 65 7.14 -18.44 29.79
C THR A 65 5.90 -17.87 29.12
N ARG A 66 5.95 -16.65 28.57
CA ARG A 66 4.82 -16.05 27.81
C ARG A 66 4.35 -16.96 26.66
N ARG A 67 5.28 -17.58 25.91
CA ARG A 67 4.94 -18.55 24.85
C ARG A 67 4.27 -19.82 25.38
N ARG A 68 4.73 -20.34 26.52
CA ARG A 68 4.12 -21.55 27.13
C ARG A 68 2.75 -21.25 27.73
N LEU A 69 2.60 -20.12 28.41
CA LEU A 69 1.30 -19.61 28.86
C LEU A 69 0.32 -19.45 27.70
N ALA A 70 0.77 -18.91 26.55
CA ALA A 70 -0.07 -18.83 25.36
C ALA A 70 -0.53 -20.20 24.87
N ALA A 71 0.36 -21.20 24.82
CA ALA A 71 -0.01 -22.56 24.45
C ALA A 71 -1.04 -23.19 25.41
N ILE A 72 -0.82 -23.05 26.71
CA ILE A 72 -1.67 -23.61 27.77
C ILE A 72 -3.04 -22.92 27.77
N GLY A 73 -3.07 -21.59 27.73
CA GLY A 73 -4.29 -20.80 27.72
C GLY A 73 -5.13 -21.03 26.47
N LEU A 74 -4.52 -21.07 25.28
CA LEU A 74 -5.25 -21.39 24.05
C LEU A 74 -5.87 -22.79 24.12
N LYS A 75 -5.11 -23.78 24.63
CA LYS A 75 -5.63 -25.14 24.83
C LYS A 75 -6.76 -25.18 25.85
N PHE A 76 -6.69 -24.40 26.93
CA PHE A 76 -7.76 -24.28 27.92
C PHE A 76 -9.08 -23.84 27.26
N TRP A 77 -9.02 -22.84 26.40
CA TRP A 77 -10.17 -22.35 25.63
C TRP A 77 -10.51 -23.18 24.38
N ARG A 78 -9.82 -24.32 24.18
CA ARG A 78 -9.97 -25.20 22.99
C ARG A 78 -9.75 -24.46 21.66
N ARG A 79 -8.83 -23.50 21.65
CA ARG A 79 -8.39 -22.77 20.46
C ARG A 79 -7.12 -23.39 19.91
N GLU A 80 -7.06 -23.57 18.59
CA GLU A 80 -5.91 -24.15 17.93
C GLU A 80 -4.79 -23.11 17.80
N LEU A 81 -3.55 -23.53 18.11
CA LEU A 81 -2.38 -22.68 17.92
C LEU A 81 -1.94 -22.73 16.45
N LEU A 82 -1.93 -21.57 15.79
CA LEU A 82 -1.54 -21.45 14.40
C LEU A 82 -0.09 -21.89 14.17
N ARG A 83 0.14 -22.40 12.97
CA ARG A 83 1.47 -22.77 12.48
C ARG A 83 1.70 -22.14 11.11
N SER A 84 2.90 -21.61 10.88
CA SER A 84 3.35 -21.08 9.59
C SER A 84 4.76 -21.61 9.33
N ASP A 85 4.98 -22.23 8.17
CA ASP A 85 6.26 -22.86 7.78
C ASP A 85 6.90 -23.74 8.88
N GLY A 86 6.06 -24.47 9.63
CA GLY A 86 6.48 -25.33 10.74
C GLY A 86 6.78 -24.62 12.06
N ALA A 87 6.77 -23.29 12.11
CA ALA A 87 6.88 -22.49 13.32
C ALA A 87 5.52 -22.28 14.00
N ARG A 88 5.52 -22.11 15.33
CA ARG A 88 4.32 -21.83 16.14
C ARG A 88 4.08 -20.33 16.25
N GLU A 89 2.87 -19.90 15.88
CA GLU A 89 2.51 -18.50 15.70
C GLU A 89 1.66 -17.96 16.86
N PHE A 90 2.27 -17.81 18.04
CA PHE A 90 1.56 -17.49 19.28
C PHE A 90 0.86 -16.13 19.27
N LEU A 91 1.60 -15.05 19.03
CA LEU A 91 1.05 -13.70 19.04
C LEU A 91 0.07 -13.48 17.90
N LEU A 92 0.31 -14.13 16.75
CA LEU A 92 -0.60 -14.03 15.61
C LEU A 92 -1.92 -14.70 15.96
N THR A 93 -1.87 -15.89 16.56
CA THR A 93 -3.09 -16.57 17.06
C THR A 93 -3.85 -15.64 18.00
N LEU A 94 -3.20 -15.07 19.02
CA LEU A 94 -3.84 -14.15 19.97
C LEU A 94 -4.40 -12.89 19.31
N ALA A 95 -3.70 -12.33 18.33
CA ALA A 95 -4.19 -11.18 17.55
C ALA A 95 -5.39 -11.55 16.67
N LEU A 96 -5.44 -12.76 16.10
CA LEU A 96 -6.59 -13.23 15.33
C LEU A 96 -7.80 -13.47 16.23
N GLU A 97 -7.59 -14.05 17.41
CA GLU A 97 -8.64 -14.25 18.42
C GLU A 97 -9.20 -12.92 18.94
N GLY A 98 -8.33 -11.93 19.18
CA GLY A 98 -8.72 -10.60 19.63
C GLY A 98 -9.41 -9.75 18.57
N GLY A 99 -8.98 -9.87 17.32
CA GLY A 99 -9.39 -8.99 16.24
C GLY A 99 -8.41 -7.84 16.00
N ILE A 100 -8.74 -6.98 15.03
CA ILE A 100 -7.90 -5.84 14.64
C ILE A 100 -8.34 -4.63 15.45
N SER A 101 -7.40 -3.96 16.09
CA SER A 101 -7.63 -2.69 16.78
C SER A 101 -7.97 -1.56 15.81
N ALA A 102 -8.89 -0.67 16.22
CA ALA A 102 -9.24 0.53 15.47
C ALA A 102 -8.02 1.44 15.25
N HIS A 103 -7.04 1.43 16.16
CA HIS A 103 -5.82 2.22 16.05
C HIS A 103 -4.97 1.79 14.85
N VAL A 104 -4.85 0.47 14.59
CA VAL A 104 -4.12 -0.06 13.42
C VAL A 104 -4.72 0.47 12.12
N ILE A 105 -6.05 0.54 12.07
CA ILE A 105 -6.80 0.95 10.88
C ILE A 105 -6.79 2.48 10.72
N ALA A 106 -7.08 3.21 11.80
CA ALA A 106 -7.23 4.66 11.78
C ALA A 106 -5.89 5.40 11.71
N GLN A 107 -4.81 4.87 12.29
CA GLN A 107 -3.52 5.57 12.38
C GLN A 107 -2.51 5.12 11.31
N GLY A 108 -2.93 4.28 10.36
CA GLY A 108 -2.08 3.83 9.25
C GLY A 108 -1.02 2.79 9.64
N GLY A 109 -1.23 2.06 10.74
CA GLY A 109 -0.27 1.08 11.28
C GLY A 109 -0.03 -0.16 10.40
N SER A 110 -0.88 -0.40 9.40
CA SER A 110 -0.67 -1.45 8.40
C SER A 110 -1.42 -1.17 7.09
N SER A 111 -0.73 -0.57 6.11
CA SER A 111 -1.30 -0.18 4.80
C SER A 111 -2.06 -1.30 4.10
N TRP A 112 -1.46 -2.49 3.95
CA TRP A 112 -2.07 -3.61 3.20
C TRP A 112 -3.43 -4.06 3.74
N LEU A 113 -3.60 -4.04 5.06
CA LEU A 113 -4.83 -4.51 5.72
C LEU A 113 -5.93 -3.48 5.56
N SER A 114 -5.59 -2.21 5.76
CA SER A 114 -6.50 -1.11 5.46
C SER A 114 -6.91 -1.13 4.00
N ASP A 115 -5.98 -1.38 3.06
CA ASP A 115 -6.27 -1.46 1.62
C ASP A 115 -7.20 -2.64 1.26
N TYR A 116 -6.99 -3.81 1.87
CA TYR A 116 -7.87 -4.97 1.72
C TYR A 116 -9.27 -4.69 2.23
N LEU A 117 -9.40 -4.23 3.49
CA LEU A 117 -10.69 -3.93 4.10
C LEU A 117 -11.46 -2.89 3.26
N ARG A 118 -10.78 -1.81 2.83
CA ARG A 118 -11.37 -0.77 1.96
C ARG A 118 -11.87 -1.33 0.63
N THR A 119 -11.09 -2.20 0.00
CA THR A 119 -11.44 -2.80 -1.28
C THR A 119 -12.72 -3.63 -1.17
N VAL A 120 -12.81 -4.48 -0.14
CA VAL A 120 -14.00 -5.30 0.13
C VAL A 120 -15.21 -4.43 0.54
N MET A 121 -15.02 -3.40 1.36
CA MET A 121 -16.09 -2.47 1.75
C MET A 121 -16.68 -1.70 0.56
N ARG A 122 -15.86 -1.25 -0.39
CA ARG A 122 -16.35 -0.53 -1.59
C ARG A 122 -17.24 -1.42 -2.44
N PHE A 123 -16.86 -2.69 -2.58
CA PHE A 123 -17.70 -3.68 -3.23
C PHE A 123 -19.02 -3.85 -2.46
N ALA A 124 -18.94 -4.04 -1.14
CA ALA A 124 -20.12 -4.22 -0.27
C ALA A 124 -21.10 -3.03 -0.22
N LEU A 125 -20.60 -1.80 -0.42
CA LEU A 125 -21.46 -0.63 -0.58
C LEU A 125 -22.29 -0.69 -1.87
N SER A 126 -21.70 -1.23 -2.94
CA SER A 126 -22.33 -1.32 -4.27
C SER A 126 -23.23 -2.56 -4.40
N ASP A 127 -22.84 -3.67 -3.78
CA ASP A 127 -23.58 -4.92 -3.72
C ASP A 127 -23.62 -5.44 -2.28
N ALA A 128 -24.81 -5.44 -1.68
CA ALA A 128 -25.02 -5.81 -0.28
C ALA A 128 -25.22 -7.32 -0.06
N ALA A 129 -25.24 -8.14 -1.12
CA ALA A 129 -25.47 -9.57 -0.97
C ALA A 129 -24.27 -10.21 -0.26
N ALA A 130 -24.51 -10.78 0.93
CA ALA A 130 -23.45 -11.32 1.78
C ALA A 130 -22.59 -12.38 1.07
N GLU A 131 -23.20 -13.20 0.22
CA GLU A 131 -22.49 -14.21 -0.59
C GLU A 131 -21.55 -13.58 -1.64
N HIS A 132 -21.99 -12.49 -2.29
CA HIS A 132 -21.16 -11.80 -3.28
C HIS A 132 -19.99 -11.08 -2.61
N VAL A 133 -20.23 -10.42 -1.48
CA VAL A 133 -19.18 -9.76 -0.69
C VAL A 133 -18.18 -10.78 -0.17
N ARG A 134 -18.65 -11.95 0.28
CA ARG A 134 -17.79 -13.05 0.72
C ARG A 134 -16.93 -13.57 -0.43
N GLY A 135 -17.52 -13.86 -1.58
CA GLY A 135 -16.78 -14.29 -2.77
C GLY A 135 -15.71 -13.28 -3.20
N TYR A 136 -16.07 -12.00 -3.26
CA TYR A 136 -15.15 -10.92 -3.61
C TYR A 136 -14.01 -10.74 -2.61
N ALA A 137 -14.28 -10.92 -1.31
CA ALA A 137 -13.24 -10.86 -0.28
C ALA A 137 -12.24 -12.02 -0.39
N HIS A 138 -12.71 -13.23 -0.70
CA HIS A 138 -11.85 -14.37 -1.01
C HIS A 138 -11.02 -14.13 -2.27
N ASP A 139 -11.61 -13.57 -3.32
CA ASP A 139 -10.89 -13.19 -4.54
C ASP A 139 -9.79 -12.15 -4.28
N MET A 140 -10.01 -11.25 -3.31
CA MET A 140 -9.04 -10.23 -2.89
C MET A 140 -8.10 -10.69 -1.77
N SER A 141 -8.16 -11.95 -1.34
CA SER A 141 -7.33 -12.50 -0.26
C SER A 141 -5.82 -12.38 -0.50
N TRP A 142 -5.39 -12.24 -1.76
CA TRP A 142 -4.00 -11.98 -2.12
C TRP A 142 -3.47 -10.63 -1.57
N MET A 143 -4.35 -9.68 -1.25
CA MET A 143 -3.98 -8.42 -0.59
C MET A 143 -3.65 -8.59 0.89
N VAL A 144 -4.12 -9.69 1.50
CA VAL A 144 -3.85 -10.04 2.90
C VAL A 144 -2.48 -10.71 2.98
N ARG A 145 -1.71 -10.49 4.05
CA ARG A 145 -0.44 -11.25 4.24
C ARG A 145 -0.73 -12.73 4.43
N VAL A 146 0.11 -13.61 3.89
CA VAL A 146 -0.08 -15.09 3.95
C VAL A 146 -0.37 -15.60 5.37
N SER A 147 0.33 -15.09 6.38
CA SER A 147 0.10 -15.44 7.79
C SER A 147 -1.33 -15.15 8.27
N PHE A 148 -2.02 -14.19 7.63
CA PHE A 148 -3.39 -13.79 7.91
C PHE A 148 -4.41 -14.39 6.91
N ARG A 149 -4.00 -15.15 5.88
CA ARG A 149 -4.88 -15.78 4.86
C ARG A 149 -5.44 -17.14 5.31
N GLN A 150 -5.92 -17.23 6.55
CA GLN A 150 -6.62 -18.42 7.04
C GLN A 150 -8.09 -18.35 6.54
N GLU A 151 -8.68 -19.46 6.07
CA GLU A 151 -10.07 -19.45 5.55
C GLU A 151 -11.06 -18.82 6.55
N GLY A 152 -10.96 -19.19 7.83
CA GLY A 152 -11.81 -18.62 8.88
C GLY A 152 -11.54 -17.15 9.21
N PHE A 153 -10.39 -16.60 8.83
CA PHE A 153 -10.10 -15.17 9.00
C PHE A 153 -10.83 -14.32 7.96
N ILE A 154 -10.86 -14.75 6.69
CA ILE A 154 -11.52 -13.99 5.63
C ILE A 154 -13.02 -13.90 5.90
N ASP A 155 -13.66 -15.01 6.22
CA ASP A 155 -15.10 -15.06 6.50
C ASP A 155 -15.51 -14.21 7.71
N LEU A 156 -14.74 -14.30 8.80
CA LEU A 156 -14.96 -13.47 10.00
C LEU A 156 -14.78 -11.97 9.69
N ARG A 157 -13.90 -11.61 8.73
CA ARG A 157 -13.71 -10.22 8.32
C ARG A 157 -14.86 -9.74 7.42
N CYS A 158 -15.40 -10.59 6.55
CA CYS A 158 -16.55 -10.26 5.71
C CYS A 158 -17.78 -9.91 6.55
N GLU A 159 -18.12 -10.73 7.54
CA GLU A 159 -19.24 -10.47 8.45
C GLU A 159 -19.09 -9.12 9.15
N ARG A 160 -17.88 -8.84 9.64
CA ARG A 160 -17.52 -7.59 10.30
C ARG A 160 -17.61 -6.39 9.35
N ILE A 161 -17.10 -6.51 8.13
CA ILE A 161 -17.18 -5.49 7.08
C ILE A 161 -18.64 -5.15 6.75
N MET A 162 -19.50 -6.16 6.64
CA MET A 162 -20.93 -5.94 6.38
C MET A 162 -21.59 -5.09 7.46
N LYS A 163 -21.23 -5.31 8.73
CA LYS A 163 -21.72 -4.50 9.85
C LYS A 163 -21.23 -3.05 9.79
N LEU A 164 -20.01 -2.81 9.32
CA LEU A 164 -19.51 -1.44 9.07
C LEU A 164 -20.26 -0.74 7.95
N VAL A 165 -20.58 -1.47 6.87
CA VAL A 165 -21.34 -0.96 5.73
C VAL A 165 -22.78 -0.60 6.11
N GLU A 166 -23.41 -1.40 6.97
CA GLU A 166 -24.74 -1.10 7.55
C GLU A 166 -24.74 0.25 8.27
N TRP A 167 -23.81 0.47 9.19
CA TRP A 167 -23.72 1.74 9.93
C TRP A 167 -23.33 2.91 9.04
N ARG A 168 -22.56 2.66 7.98
CA ARG A 168 -22.30 3.70 6.98
C ARG A 168 -23.58 4.13 6.27
N ARG A 169 -24.40 3.20 5.81
CA ARG A 169 -25.67 3.54 5.15
C ARG A 169 -26.60 4.32 6.08
N ALA A 170 -26.62 3.96 7.36
CA ALA A 170 -27.35 4.72 8.37
C ALA A 170 -26.77 6.13 8.58
N ALA A 171 -25.44 6.29 8.59
CA ALA A 171 -24.76 7.58 8.64
C ALA A 171 -25.01 8.44 7.37
N ASP A 172 -25.05 7.85 6.18
CA ASP A 172 -25.32 8.55 4.91
C ASP A 172 -26.77 9.04 4.82
N ALA A 173 -27.68 8.48 5.62
CA ALA A 173 -29.04 8.98 5.74
C ALA A 173 -29.14 10.24 6.62
N ALA A 174 -28.02 10.72 7.19
CA ALA A 174 -28.01 11.95 7.97
C ALA A 174 -28.42 13.16 7.10
N PRO A 175 -29.28 14.05 7.61
CA PRO A 175 -29.60 15.30 6.93
C PRO A 175 -28.35 16.14 6.63
N VAL A 176 -28.39 16.89 5.52
CA VAL A 176 -27.29 17.77 5.10
C VAL A 176 -26.95 18.76 6.22
N GLY A 177 -25.68 18.81 6.59
CA GLY A 177 -25.17 19.70 7.64
C GLY A 177 -25.13 19.09 9.05
N ILE A 178 -25.60 17.85 9.22
CA ILE A 178 -25.47 17.10 10.48
C ILE A 178 -24.26 16.17 10.39
N ASP A 179 -23.41 16.19 11.42
CA ASP A 179 -22.30 15.25 11.55
C ASP A 179 -22.84 13.80 11.60
N PRO A 180 -22.41 12.90 10.71
CA PRO A 180 -22.96 11.54 10.64
C PRO A 180 -22.74 10.72 11.92
N VAL A 181 -21.66 10.97 12.67
CA VAL A 181 -21.42 10.30 13.96
C VAL A 181 -22.43 10.79 15.00
N SER A 182 -22.59 12.10 15.13
CA SER A 182 -23.60 12.71 16.00
C SER A 182 -25.03 12.25 15.65
N TYR A 183 -25.31 12.06 14.36
CA TYR A 183 -26.58 11.50 13.89
C TYR A 183 -26.78 10.05 14.34
N LEU A 184 -25.76 9.20 14.18
CA LEU A 184 -25.81 7.81 14.65
C LEU A 184 -25.96 7.73 16.18
N ASP A 185 -25.33 8.64 16.93
CA ASP A 185 -25.41 8.69 18.39
C ASP A 185 -26.83 9.00 18.87
N ALA A 186 -27.51 9.91 18.18
CA ALA A 186 -28.88 10.27 18.48
C ALA A 186 -29.88 9.17 18.09
N GLN A 187 -29.67 8.49 16.96
CA GLN A 187 -30.62 7.51 16.43
C GLN A 187 -30.41 6.10 16.98
N ASN A 188 -29.17 5.73 17.28
CA ASN A 188 -28.78 4.39 17.72
C ASN A 188 -27.66 4.47 18.77
N PRO A 189 -27.91 4.89 20.01
CA PRO A 189 -26.86 5.14 21.01
C PRO A 189 -25.85 4.00 21.22
N ASP A 190 -26.31 2.75 21.04
CA ASP A 190 -25.50 1.53 21.19
C ASP A 190 -24.79 1.06 19.91
N TRP A 191 -24.85 1.84 18.81
CA TRP A 191 -24.31 1.41 17.52
C TRP A 191 -22.83 1.03 17.59
N ARG A 192 -22.05 1.74 18.43
CA ARG A 192 -20.63 1.45 18.69
C ARG A 192 -20.39 0.08 19.30
N ASN A 193 -21.32 -0.42 20.12
CA ASN A 193 -21.20 -1.75 20.76
C ASN A 193 -21.40 -2.88 19.74
N SER A 194 -22.07 -2.59 18.63
CA SER A 194 -22.26 -3.52 17.53
C SER A 194 -21.15 -3.45 16.48
N LEU A 195 -20.18 -2.54 16.64
CA LEU A 195 -19.06 -2.47 15.71
C LEU A 195 -18.15 -3.69 15.89
N PRO A 196 -17.66 -4.24 14.78
CA PRO A 196 -16.75 -5.39 14.79
C PRO A 196 -15.34 -5.09 15.30
N ILE A 197 -15.08 -3.81 15.57
CA ILE A 197 -13.81 -3.22 15.98
C ILE A 197 -14.14 -2.39 17.22
N HIS A 198 -13.35 -2.54 18.28
CA HIS A 198 -13.52 -1.72 19.47
C HIS A 198 -13.17 -0.27 19.16
N VAL A 199 -14.13 0.63 19.37
CA VAL A 199 -13.92 2.07 19.35
C VAL A 199 -14.07 2.54 20.79
N PRO A 200 -12.99 3.03 21.43
CA PRO A 200 -13.07 3.52 22.80
C PRO A 200 -14.12 4.64 22.91
N PRO A 201 -14.95 4.67 23.96
CA PRO A 201 -16.02 5.65 24.11
C PRO A 201 -15.50 7.10 24.09
N ASP A 202 -14.30 7.34 24.61
CA ASP A 202 -13.67 8.67 24.66
C ASP A 202 -12.87 9.02 23.39
N ASN A 203 -12.88 8.17 22.36
CA ASN A 203 -12.08 8.36 21.14
C ASN A 203 -12.93 8.58 19.89
N GLU A 204 -13.71 9.66 19.94
CA GLU A 204 -14.60 10.11 18.87
C GLU A 204 -13.86 10.34 17.53
N LYS A 205 -12.58 10.75 17.60
CA LYS A 205 -11.72 10.93 16.42
C LYS A 205 -11.49 9.61 15.66
N ILE A 206 -11.34 8.49 16.36
CA ILE A 206 -11.23 7.17 15.73
C ILE A 206 -12.55 6.75 15.10
N ALA A 207 -13.68 6.98 15.76
CA ALA A 207 -15.01 6.70 15.21
C ALA A 207 -15.22 7.43 13.87
N ARG A 208 -14.97 8.75 13.86
CA ARG A 208 -15.05 9.60 12.65
C ARG A 208 -14.11 9.13 11.56
N ARG A 209 -12.87 8.80 11.89
CA ARG A 209 -11.88 8.34 10.90
C ARG A 209 -12.14 6.94 10.38
N LEU A 210 -12.79 6.08 11.16
CA LEU A 210 -13.18 4.74 10.73
C LEU A 210 -14.40 4.80 9.78
N LEU A 211 -15.37 5.68 10.05
CA LEU A 211 -16.52 5.94 9.17
C LEU A 211 -16.19 6.83 7.95
N GLY A 212 -15.20 7.72 8.07
CA GLY A 212 -14.76 8.64 7.02
C GLY A 212 -13.63 8.06 6.18
N GLY A 213 -12.54 7.64 6.82
CA GLY A 213 -11.31 7.19 6.16
C GLY A 213 -11.48 5.88 5.38
N LEU A 214 -12.15 4.86 5.94
CA LEU A 214 -12.33 3.58 5.22
C LEU A 214 -13.19 3.69 3.95
N LEU A 215 -13.94 4.79 3.78
CA LEU A 215 -15.04 4.89 2.82
C LEU A 215 -14.88 6.02 1.79
N SER A 216 -13.91 6.92 1.97
CA SER A 216 -13.61 8.00 1.00
C SER A 216 -12.49 7.68 0.00
N GLU A 217 -11.77 6.56 0.14
CA GLU A 217 -10.56 6.31 -0.63
C GLU A 217 -10.76 5.31 -1.78
N LYS A 218 -10.41 5.73 -3.01
CA LYS A 218 -10.09 4.84 -4.13
C LYS A 218 -8.62 4.42 -4.09
N ALA A 219 -8.36 3.18 -4.51
CA ALA A 219 -7.09 2.48 -4.32
C ALA A 219 -5.92 3.24 -5.00
N GLY A 220 -4.90 3.59 -4.20
CA GLY A 220 -3.68 4.19 -4.69
C GLY A 220 -2.75 4.47 -3.52
N SER A 221 -1.47 4.11 -3.71
CA SER A 221 -0.27 4.45 -2.92
C SER A 221 -0.47 5.17 -1.57
N VAL A 222 0.15 4.60 -0.52
CA VAL A 222 0.25 5.01 0.91
C VAL A 222 0.68 6.48 1.15
N VAL A 223 0.87 7.29 0.12
CA VAL A 223 1.37 8.66 0.21
C VAL A 223 0.24 9.70 0.19
N ALA A 224 -0.94 9.37 -0.36
CA ALA A 224 -2.11 10.24 -0.33
C ALA A 224 -3.39 9.42 -0.53
N SER A 225 -4.26 9.47 0.47
CA SER A 225 -5.61 8.92 0.46
C SER A 225 -6.36 9.48 -0.75
N GLY A 226 -6.79 8.64 -1.70
CA GLY A 226 -7.66 9.01 -2.83
C GLY A 226 -7.11 10.02 -3.87
N ILE A 227 -5.88 10.49 -3.70
CA ILE A 227 -5.17 11.35 -4.65
C ILE A 227 -4.09 10.50 -5.30
N THR A 228 -4.28 10.11 -6.56
CA THR A 228 -3.39 9.16 -7.22
C THR A 228 -3.41 9.33 -8.73
N VAL A 229 -2.48 8.67 -9.42
CA VAL A 229 -2.57 8.38 -10.85
C VAL A 229 -2.58 6.88 -11.06
N GLU A 230 -3.57 6.40 -11.80
CA GLU A 230 -3.59 5.05 -12.36
C GLU A 230 -3.20 5.09 -13.83
N ARG A 231 -2.36 4.15 -14.26
CA ARG A 231 -1.91 4.04 -15.65
C ARG A 231 -2.62 2.90 -16.36
N TYR A 232 -2.94 3.14 -17.63
CA TYR A 232 -3.72 2.27 -18.45
C TYR A 232 -3.15 2.14 -19.87
N LEU A 233 -3.60 1.11 -20.56
CA LEU A 233 -3.65 1.07 -22.02
C LEU A 233 -5.12 1.09 -22.44
N SER A 234 -5.44 1.92 -23.42
CA SER A 234 -6.74 1.99 -24.08
C SER A 234 -6.61 1.52 -25.52
N TYR A 235 -7.53 0.68 -25.96
CA TYR A 235 -7.55 0.21 -27.35
C TYR A 235 -8.30 1.21 -28.23
N ASP A 236 -7.64 1.73 -29.28
CA ASP A 236 -8.23 2.71 -30.20
C ASP A 236 -8.92 2.07 -31.42
N GLY A 237 -8.96 0.73 -31.47
CA GLY A 237 -9.47 -0.05 -32.60
C GLY A 237 -8.37 -0.62 -33.50
N GLN A 238 -7.15 -0.06 -33.45
CA GLN A 238 -6.00 -0.55 -34.21
C GLN A 238 -4.82 -0.93 -33.32
N ARG A 239 -4.59 -0.19 -32.24
CA ARG A 239 -3.45 -0.36 -31.35
C ARG A 239 -3.79 0.04 -29.92
N TRP A 240 -2.94 -0.42 -29.01
CA TRP A 240 -2.96 0.01 -27.61
C TRP A 240 -2.25 1.35 -27.44
N VAL A 241 -2.94 2.30 -26.80
CA VAL A 241 -2.44 3.65 -26.54
C VAL A 241 -2.34 3.86 -25.02
N PRO A 242 -1.22 4.39 -24.50
CA PRO A 242 -1.08 4.84 -23.13
C PRO A 242 -2.22 5.75 -22.70
N ALA A 243 -2.66 5.60 -21.47
CA ALA A 243 -3.62 6.49 -20.87
C ALA A 243 -3.35 6.59 -19.36
N ALA A 244 -3.85 7.66 -18.75
CA ALA A 244 -3.83 7.83 -17.30
C ALA A 244 -5.20 8.25 -16.78
N LEU A 245 -5.49 7.90 -15.54
CA LEU A 245 -6.66 8.36 -14.80
C LEU A 245 -6.15 9.04 -13.53
N LEU A 246 -6.50 10.31 -13.34
CA LEU A 246 -6.12 11.07 -12.16
C LEU A 246 -7.27 11.07 -11.17
N ASN A 247 -6.96 10.91 -9.89
CA ASN A 247 -7.88 11.16 -8.79
C ASN A 247 -7.31 12.28 -7.91
N ALA A 248 -8.18 13.19 -7.50
CA ALA A 248 -7.84 14.36 -6.67
C ALA A 248 -8.80 14.53 -5.50
N GLU A 249 -9.33 13.42 -4.99
CA GLU A 249 -10.30 13.43 -3.89
C GLU A 249 -9.76 12.62 -2.74
N GLY A 250 -9.35 13.30 -1.68
CA GLY A 250 -8.92 12.66 -0.44
C GLY A 250 -7.92 13.51 0.32
N GLU A 251 -6.93 12.89 0.97
CA GLU A 251 -6.10 13.55 1.99
C GLU A 251 -4.60 13.33 1.81
N ILE A 252 -3.80 14.38 2.08
CA ILE A 252 -2.34 14.32 2.10
C ILE A 252 -1.82 14.68 3.50
N PRO A 253 -0.97 13.85 4.13
CA PRO A 253 -0.34 14.22 5.40
C PRO A 253 0.44 15.53 5.32
N ALA A 254 0.33 16.41 6.32
CA ALA A 254 1.05 17.69 6.33
C ALA A 254 2.57 17.53 6.14
N ALA A 255 3.16 16.45 6.66
CA ALA A 255 4.59 16.13 6.48
C ALA A 255 5.02 15.89 5.02
N LYS A 256 4.09 15.63 4.10
CA LYS A 256 4.36 15.44 2.66
C LYS A 256 4.31 16.73 1.85
N LEU A 257 3.81 17.82 2.46
CA LEU A 257 3.78 19.15 1.88
C LEU A 257 4.48 20.16 2.81
N PRO A 258 5.77 19.93 3.16
CA PRO A 258 6.49 20.79 4.07
C PRO A 258 6.66 22.18 3.45
N GLY A 259 6.26 23.22 4.19
CA GLY A 259 6.46 24.62 3.78
C GLY A 259 5.29 25.25 3.02
N LEU A 260 4.20 24.53 2.75
CA LEU A 260 2.97 25.19 2.30
C LEU A 260 2.35 25.98 3.47
N SER A 261 2.04 27.25 3.21
CA SER A 261 1.31 28.10 4.16
C SER A 261 -0.08 27.53 4.44
N THR A 262 -0.43 27.40 5.72
CA THR A 262 -1.78 27.00 6.16
C THR A 262 -2.79 28.16 6.13
N PHE A 263 -2.34 29.39 5.83
CA PHE A 263 -3.17 30.60 5.78
C PHE A 263 -3.91 30.79 4.45
N GLY A 264 -4.35 29.71 3.79
CA GLY A 264 -5.06 29.81 2.53
C GLY A 264 -5.33 28.48 1.86
N ARG A 265 -6.24 28.49 0.88
CA ARG A 265 -6.51 27.33 0.03
C ARG A 265 -5.59 27.38 -1.19
N TRP A 266 -4.92 26.27 -1.44
CA TRP A 266 -3.99 26.13 -2.55
C TRP A 266 -4.71 25.55 -3.76
N LYS A 267 -4.42 26.07 -4.94
CA LYS A 267 -5.00 25.58 -6.21
C LYS A 267 -3.97 24.75 -6.94
N ALA A 268 -4.35 23.58 -7.43
CA ALA A 268 -3.51 22.76 -8.28
C ALA A 268 -3.80 23.02 -9.76
N SER A 269 -2.77 23.43 -10.48
CA SER A 269 -2.78 23.63 -11.94
C SER A 269 -1.89 22.59 -12.62
N PRO A 270 -2.32 21.95 -13.70
CA PRO A 270 -1.51 20.96 -14.39
C PRO A 270 -0.23 21.61 -14.95
N SER A 271 0.86 20.85 -14.96
CA SER A 271 2.15 21.32 -15.45
C SER A 271 2.75 20.34 -16.47
N GLY A 272 3.67 20.83 -17.30
CA GLY A 272 4.28 20.03 -18.35
C GLY A 272 3.25 19.46 -19.33
N GLU A 273 3.41 18.19 -19.69
CA GLU A 273 2.55 17.51 -20.66
C GLU A 273 1.10 17.35 -20.17
N LEU A 274 0.87 17.29 -18.86
CA LEU A 274 -0.47 17.22 -18.27
C LEU A 274 -1.33 18.43 -18.65
N ALA A 275 -0.71 19.61 -18.85
CA ALA A 275 -1.41 20.84 -19.23
C ALA A 275 -2.07 20.76 -20.62
N ASN A 276 -1.66 19.81 -21.47
CA ASN A 276 -2.29 19.57 -22.77
C ASN A 276 -3.61 18.79 -22.66
N PHE A 277 -3.87 18.16 -21.50
CA PHE A 277 -5.02 17.26 -21.30
C PHE A 277 -6.09 17.82 -20.36
N LEU A 278 -5.72 18.74 -19.48
CA LEU A 278 -6.57 19.20 -18.39
C LEU A 278 -6.66 20.73 -18.34
N PRO A 279 -7.77 21.29 -17.81
CA PRO A 279 -7.92 22.73 -17.66
C PRO A 279 -6.92 23.31 -16.65
N SER A 280 -6.80 24.63 -16.65
CA SER A 280 -5.84 25.39 -15.83
C SER A 280 -5.96 25.16 -14.32
N GLN A 281 -7.08 24.64 -13.82
CA GLN A 281 -7.23 24.27 -12.42
C GLN A 281 -7.93 22.92 -12.32
N ILE A 282 -7.33 21.99 -11.57
CA ILE A 282 -7.82 20.60 -11.46
C ILE A 282 -8.24 20.22 -10.05
N ALA A 283 -7.62 20.81 -9.01
CA ALA A 283 -7.97 20.54 -7.63
C ALA A 283 -7.76 21.75 -6.70
N LEU A 284 -8.38 21.67 -5.52
CA LEU A 284 -8.24 22.61 -4.42
C LEU A 284 -7.74 21.85 -3.18
N PHE A 285 -6.72 22.40 -2.54
CA PHE A 285 -6.07 21.89 -1.34
C PHE A 285 -6.47 22.79 -0.19
N GLU A 286 -7.20 22.24 0.76
CA GLU A 286 -7.61 22.91 1.98
C GLU A 286 -6.61 22.61 3.09
N PRO A 287 -6.18 23.64 3.84
CA PRO A 287 -5.14 23.49 4.84
C PRO A 287 -5.60 22.62 6.02
N PRO A 288 -4.67 21.91 6.68
CA PRO A 288 -4.93 21.22 7.93
C PRO A 288 -5.53 22.15 8.98
N THR A 289 -6.37 21.58 9.85
CA THR A 289 -6.94 22.23 11.04
C THR A 289 -6.54 21.47 12.30
N ASP A 290 -6.85 22.01 13.49
CA ASP A 290 -6.56 21.33 14.76
C ASP A 290 -7.25 19.94 14.87
N ASP A 291 -8.36 19.76 14.15
CA ASP A 291 -9.11 18.50 14.10
C ASP A 291 -8.74 17.60 12.91
N GLU A 292 -8.25 18.17 11.81
CA GLU A 292 -7.85 17.47 10.59
C GLU A 292 -6.36 17.76 10.26
N PRO A 293 -5.40 16.93 10.70
CA PRO A 293 -3.96 17.18 10.50
C PRO A 293 -3.46 16.90 9.07
N THR A 294 -4.37 16.79 8.11
CA THR A 294 -4.11 16.46 6.70
C THR A 294 -4.61 17.59 5.79
N TRP A 295 -3.96 17.75 4.65
CA TRP A 295 -4.46 18.59 3.57
C TRP A 295 -5.60 17.86 2.89
N ARG A 296 -6.80 18.45 2.88
CA ARG A 296 -7.94 17.89 2.16
C ARG A 296 -7.90 18.37 0.71
N VAL A 297 -7.93 17.44 -0.23
CA VAL A 297 -7.91 17.74 -1.67
C VAL A 297 -9.24 17.38 -2.28
N ARG A 298 -9.79 18.32 -3.05
CA ARG A 298 -11.03 18.12 -3.81
C ARG A 298 -10.83 18.48 -5.27
N PRO A 299 -11.39 17.70 -6.22
CA PRO A 299 -11.38 18.08 -7.62
C PRO A 299 -12.24 19.34 -7.82
N VAL A 300 -11.79 20.25 -8.68
CA VAL A 300 -12.60 21.38 -9.16
C VAL A 300 -13.08 21.18 -10.61
N THR A 301 -12.66 20.08 -11.22
CA THR A 301 -13.05 19.65 -12.57
C THR A 301 -13.25 18.14 -12.59
N PRO A 302 -14.06 17.58 -13.51
CA PRO A 302 -14.20 16.13 -13.64
C PRO A 302 -12.88 15.45 -14.08
N LEU A 303 -12.25 14.70 -13.17
CA LEU A 303 -11.00 13.95 -13.44
C LEU A 303 -11.22 12.45 -13.74
N GLY A 304 -12.48 11.97 -13.69
CA GLY A 304 -12.84 10.56 -13.90
C GLY A 304 -12.74 10.05 -15.35
N LYS A 305 -12.22 10.85 -16.28
CA LYS A 305 -12.04 10.45 -17.70
C LYS A 305 -10.58 10.04 -17.94
N LEU A 306 -10.41 9.00 -18.75
CA LEU A 306 -9.09 8.57 -19.21
C LEU A 306 -8.44 9.67 -20.07
N LEU A 307 -7.23 10.07 -19.70
CA LEU A 307 -6.36 10.93 -20.48
C LEU A 307 -5.58 10.05 -21.47
N VAL A 308 -6.20 9.76 -22.62
CA VAL A 308 -5.61 8.92 -23.67
C VAL A 308 -4.52 9.68 -24.42
N GLY A 309 -3.36 9.06 -24.59
CA GLY A 309 -2.17 9.64 -25.21
C GLY A 309 -1.11 10.12 -24.22
N LEU A 310 -1.40 10.14 -22.92
CA LEU A 310 -0.40 10.47 -21.90
C LEU A 310 0.57 9.29 -21.71
N ASP A 311 1.84 9.52 -22.04
CA ASP A 311 2.86 8.46 -22.06
C ASP A 311 3.15 7.86 -20.68
N LEU A 312 3.41 6.55 -20.66
CA LEU A 312 3.64 5.79 -19.41
C LEU A 312 4.93 6.19 -18.67
N ASP A 313 5.92 6.72 -19.39
CA ASP A 313 7.24 7.12 -18.85
C ASP A 313 7.30 8.56 -18.36
N ARG A 314 6.17 9.28 -18.44
CA ARG A 314 6.03 10.65 -17.98
C ARG A 314 5.65 10.69 -16.52
N SER A 315 6.38 11.52 -15.79
CA SER A 315 6.02 11.92 -14.44
C SER A 315 4.90 12.97 -14.48
N ILE A 316 3.92 12.82 -13.59
CA ILE A 316 2.75 13.69 -13.51
C ILE A 316 2.94 14.66 -12.35
N SER A 317 2.89 15.96 -12.64
CA SER A 317 3.13 17.03 -11.68
C SER A 317 2.16 18.20 -11.91
N VAL A 318 1.94 18.95 -10.84
CA VAL A 318 1.10 20.15 -10.81
C VAL A 318 1.88 21.30 -10.18
N ASN A 319 1.44 22.53 -10.43
CA ASN A 319 1.85 23.69 -9.64
C ASN A 319 0.75 23.99 -8.62
N LEU A 320 1.11 24.00 -7.34
CA LEU A 320 0.26 24.48 -6.26
C LEU A 320 0.44 25.99 -6.13
N THR A 321 -0.64 26.75 -6.17
CA THR A 321 -0.60 28.21 -6.07
C THR A 321 -1.50 28.74 -4.96
N CYS A 322 -1.01 29.70 -4.17
CA CYS A 322 -1.79 30.45 -3.18
C CYS A 322 -1.30 31.92 -3.16
N GLY A 323 -2.15 32.86 -3.58
CA GLY A 323 -1.74 34.25 -3.74
C GLY A 323 -0.61 34.38 -4.78
N SER A 324 0.53 34.96 -4.36
CA SER A 324 1.75 35.07 -5.18
C SER A 324 2.68 33.86 -5.06
N GLU A 325 2.40 32.91 -4.17
CA GLU A 325 3.22 31.72 -3.97
C GLU A 325 2.86 30.64 -5.01
N ALA A 326 3.89 29.99 -5.56
CA ALA A 326 3.76 28.86 -6.46
C ALA A 326 4.82 27.80 -6.13
N VAL A 327 4.38 26.57 -5.91
CA VAL A 327 5.23 25.44 -5.52
C VAL A 327 4.94 24.25 -6.45
N PRO A 328 5.94 23.70 -7.17
CA PRO A 328 5.73 22.47 -7.93
C PRO A 328 5.42 21.32 -6.96
N PHE A 329 4.60 20.39 -7.41
CA PHE A 329 4.21 19.22 -6.63
C PHE A 329 4.07 18.01 -7.54
N ALA A 330 4.85 16.97 -7.25
CA ALA A 330 4.71 15.68 -7.91
C ALA A 330 3.39 15.03 -7.47
N TRP A 331 2.52 14.71 -8.44
CA TRP A 331 1.24 14.08 -8.11
C TRP A 331 1.49 12.68 -7.52
N PRO A 332 0.86 12.30 -6.41
CA PRO A 332 1.04 10.98 -5.82
C PRO A 332 0.71 9.86 -6.84
N GLY A 333 1.54 8.82 -6.89
CA GLY A 333 1.42 7.76 -7.91
C GLY A 333 1.81 8.19 -9.33
N GLY A 334 2.15 9.46 -9.53
CA GLY A 334 2.44 10.07 -10.82
C GLY A 334 3.83 9.77 -11.39
N SER A 335 4.73 9.09 -10.67
CA SER A 335 6.08 8.76 -11.16
C SER A 335 6.03 7.94 -12.44
N GLY A 336 6.81 8.30 -13.45
CA GLY A 336 6.87 7.60 -14.74
C GLY A 336 7.37 6.15 -14.62
N SER A 337 6.94 5.32 -15.56
CA SER A 337 7.37 3.93 -15.67
C SER A 337 8.18 3.73 -16.96
N ARG A 338 9.46 3.39 -16.80
CA ARG A 338 10.40 3.13 -17.91
C ARG A 338 10.80 1.67 -18.06
N SER A 339 10.20 0.79 -17.27
CA SER A 339 10.48 -0.63 -17.31
C SER A 339 10.30 -1.17 -18.74
N PRO A 340 11.23 -1.99 -19.25
CA PRO A 340 11.07 -2.61 -20.57
C PRO A 340 9.86 -3.54 -20.63
N ILE A 341 9.44 -4.07 -19.46
CA ILE A 341 8.33 -5.00 -19.28
C ILE A 341 7.34 -4.43 -18.26
N MET A 342 6.08 -4.33 -18.67
CA MET A 342 5.00 -3.83 -17.82
C MET A 342 3.80 -4.77 -17.93
N SER A 343 3.27 -5.22 -16.80
CA SER A 343 2.15 -6.16 -16.73
C SER A 343 0.85 -5.42 -16.42
N PHE A 344 -0.18 -5.74 -17.17
CA PHE A 344 -1.50 -5.14 -17.11
C PHE A 344 -2.57 -6.20 -16.94
N LEU A 345 -3.67 -5.84 -16.28
CA LEU A 345 -4.88 -6.66 -16.17
C LEU A 345 -6.04 -5.98 -16.90
N PRO A 346 -6.93 -6.75 -17.56
CA PRO A 346 -8.13 -6.19 -18.17
C PRO A 346 -9.08 -5.62 -17.13
N GLU A 347 -9.68 -4.47 -17.43
CA GLU A 347 -10.72 -3.86 -16.60
C GLU A 347 -12.07 -4.05 -17.32
N ASN A 348 -12.92 -4.90 -16.76
CA ASN A 348 -14.20 -5.37 -17.32
C ASN A 348 -14.05 -6.07 -18.68
N ALA A 349 -13.96 -7.40 -18.67
CA ALA A 349 -14.28 -8.18 -19.86
C ALA A 349 -15.82 -8.18 -19.99
N ALA A 350 -16.37 -7.63 -21.07
CA ALA A 350 -17.73 -8.03 -21.44
C ALA A 350 -17.70 -9.54 -21.71
N GLU A 351 -18.76 -10.27 -21.37
CA GLU A 351 -18.82 -11.75 -21.43
C GLU A 351 -18.36 -12.34 -22.77
N ASP A 352 -18.39 -11.56 -23.87
CA ASP A 352 -17.89 -11.93 -25.21
C ASP A 352 -16.96 -10.89 -25.88
N GLY A 353 -16.44 -9.91 -25.14
CA GLY A 353 -15.69 -8.77 -25.72
C GLY A 353 -14.18 -8.80 -25.50
N GLU A 354 -13.40 -8.44 -26.53
CA GLU A 354 -11.99 -8.11 -26.33
C GLU A 354 -11.86 -6.92 -25.35
N PRO A 355 -10.88 -6.95 -24.42
CA PRO A 355 -10.74 -5.87 -23.44
C PRO A 355 -10.43 -4.56 -24.17
N LYS A 356 -11.13 -3.48 -23.81
CA LYS A 356 -10.86 -2.13 -24.34
C LYS A 356 -9.93 -1.32 -23.45
N LYS A 357 -9.72 -1.75 -22.21
CA LYS A 357 -8.94 -1.06 -21.18
C LYS A 357 -8.12 -2.07 -20.37
N LEU A 358 -6.83 -1.81 -20.22
CA LEU A 358 -5.91 -2.61 -19.42
C LEU A 358 -5.26 -1.73 -18.35
N ARG A 359 -5.35 -2.10 -17.08
CA ARG A 359 -4.76 -1.38 -15.94
C ARG A 359 -3.35 -1.86 -15.64
N LEU A 360 -2.39 -0.95 -15.51
CA LEU A 360 -1.02 -1.30 -15.09
C LEU A 360 -1.05 -1.81 -13.65
N VAL A 361 -0.48 -2.99 -13.41
CA VAL A 361 -0.41 -3.59 -12.06
C VAL A 361 1.03 -3.83 -11.59
N LYS A 362 1.96 -4.12 -12.52
CA LYS A 362 3.36 -4.40 -12.18
C LYS A 362 4.32 -3.95 -13.28
N THR A 363 5.56 -3.78 -12.90
CA THR A 363 6.69 -3.51 -13.78
C THR A 363 7.80 -4.50 -13.48
N GLY A 364 8.52 -4.94 -14.50
CA GLY A 364 9.56 -5.98 -14.35
C GLY A 364 8.96 -7.39 -14.35
N SER A 365 9.64 -8.33 -13.69
CA SER A 365 9.13 -9.70 -13.58
C SER A 365 8.01 -9.79 -12.57
N ALA A 366 6.93 -10.45 -12.96
CA ALA A 366 5.70 -10.51 -12.18
C ALA A 366 5.12 -11.92 -12.17
N SER A 367 4.60 -12.33 -11.03
CA SER A 367 3.71 -13.49 -10.92
C SER A 367 2.37 -12.94 -10.46
N LEU A 368 1.29 -13.27 -11.16
CA LEU A 368 -0.04 -12.71 -10.90
C LEU A 368 -1.08 -13.83 -10.89
N PRO A 369 -2.05 -13.77 -9.95
CA PRO A 369 -3.04 -14.84 -9.78
C PRO A 369 -4.03 -14.89 -10.94
N SER A 370 -4.20 -13.80 -11.70
CA SER A 370 -5.06 -13.78 -12.87
C SER A 370 -4.57 -14.78 -13.91
N SER A 371 -5.49 -15.60 -14.44
CA SER A 371 -5.23 -16.57 -15.50
C SER A 371 -4.79 -15.93 -16.82
N LYS A 372 -5.02 -14.62 -16.98
CA LYS A 372 -4.63 -13.84 -18.15
C LYS A 372 -4.00 -12.51 -17.75
N VAL A 373 -2.78 -12.30 -18.22
CA VAL A 373 -2.02 -11.06 -18.04
C VAL A 373 -1.64 -10.50 -19.40
N CYS A 374 -1.81 -9.19 -19.59
CA CYS A 374 -1.34 -8.51 -20.79
C CYS A 374 0.01 -7.83 -20.49
N VAL A 375 1.04 -8.12 -21.26
CA VAL A 375 2.39 -7.59 -21.05
C VAL A 375 2.79 -6.64 -22.16
N LEU A 376 3.07 -5.38 -21.82
CA LEU A 376 3.66 -4.43 -22.75
C LEU A 376 5.18 -4.59 -22.75
N ALA A 377 5.74 -4.93 -23.90
CA ALA A 377 7.18 -5.05 -24.14
C ALA A 377 7.63 -4.09 -25.26
N ARG A 378 8.91 -3.72 -25.27
CA ARG A 378 9.49 -2.92 -26.38
C ARG A 378 9.58 -3.77 -27.65
N ALA A 379 9.36 -3.16 -28.80
CA ALA A 379 9.57 -3.80 -30.09
C ALA A 379 11.03 -4.31 -30.19
N GLY A 380 11.18 -5.53 -30.70
CA GLY A 380 12.46 -6.22 -30.78
C GLY A 380 12.79 -7.08 -29.56
N TRP A 381 12.02 -7.03 -28.48
CA TRP A 381 12.10 -8.05 -27.42
C TRP A 381 11.43 -9.34 -27.88
N MET A 382 12.00 -10.49 -27.49
CA MET A 382 11.43 -11.81 -27.73
C MET A 382 10.58 -12.23 -26.53
N ALA A 383 9.35 -12.65 -26.80
CA ALA A 383 8.49 -13.32 -25.83
C ALA A 383 8.53 -14.83 -26.10
N VAL A 384 9.06 -15.59 -25.16
CA VAL A 384 9.23 -17.05 -25.27
C VAL A 384 8.40 -17.72 -24.19
N PRO A 385 7.32 -18.43 -24.55
CA PRO A 385 6.54 -19.22 -23.60
C PRO A 385 7.45 -20.25 -22.91
N GLY A 386 7.25 -20.43 -21.61
CA GLY A 386 7.85 -21.51 -20.85
C GLY A 386 7.24 -22.86 -21.23
N GLU A 387 7.87 -23.94 -20.79
CA GLU A 387 7.38 -25.29 -21.02
C GLU A 387 5.92 -25.44 -20.54
N GLY A 388 5.07 -26.03 -21.39
CA GLY A 388 3.64 -26.19 -21.14
C GLY A 388 2.80 -24.91 -21.18
N SER A 389 3.38 -23.73 -21.45
CA SER A 389 2.65 -22.47 -21.53
C SER A 389 2.24 -22.15 -22.98
N PRO A 390 0.99 -21.72 -23.23
CA PRO A 390 0.54 -21.40 -24.57
C PRO A 390 1.15 -20.09 -25.10
N THR A 391 1.35 -20.02 -26.41
CA THR A 391 1.68 -18.76 -27.09
C THR A 391 0.43 -17.89 -27.16
N GLY A 392 0.45 -16.74 -26.48
CA GLY A 392 -0.65 -15.79 -26.52
C GLY A 392 -0.61 -14.86 -27.73
N ARG A 393 -1.72 -14.17 -27.96
CA ARG A 393 -1.87 -13.16 -29.03
C ARG A 393 -0.98 -11.94 -28.80
N GLN A 394 -0.74 -11.20 -29.87
CA GLN A 394 0.03 -9.96 -29.85
C GLN A 394 -0.74 -8.84 -30.53
N TRP A 395 -0.65 -7.64 -29.96
CA TRP A 395 -1.25 -6.43 -30.53
C TRP A 395 -0.21 -5.31 -30.59
N PRO A 396 -0.24 -4.47 -31.63
CA PRO A 396 0.60 -3.29 -31.68
C PRO A 396 0.23 -2.31 -30.56
N ALA A 397 1.22 -1.61 -30.04
CA ALA A 397 1.05 -0.49 -29.14
C ALA A 397 1.80 0.74 -29.64
N SER A 398 1.43 1.92 -29.15
CA SER A 398 2.17 3.15 -29.47
C SER A 398 3.63 3.07 -29.00
N GLY A 399 4.50 3.87 -29.61
CA GLY A 399 5.88 4.05 -29.12
C GLY A 399 6.83 2.86 -29.34
N LYS A 400 6.74 2.16 -30.47
CA LYS A 400 7.54 0.94 -30.77
C LYS A 400 7.41 -0.10 -29.64
N ARG A 401 6.18 -0.43 -29.26
CA ARG A 401 5.88 -1.44 -28.23
C ARG A 401 4.85 -2.45 -28.76
N ILE A 402 4.79 -3.60 -28.12
CA ILE A 402 3.88 -4.70 -28.44
C ILE A 402 3.24 -5.16 -27.13
N VAL A 403 1.92 -5.37 -27.13
CA VAL A 403 1.19 -6.02 -26.04
C VAL A 403 1.12 -7.52 -26.32
N HIS A 404 1.51 -8.33 -25.37
CA HIS A 404 1.50 -9.79 -25.43
C HIS A 404 0.48 -10.35 -24.43
N GLU A 405 -0.37 -11.26 -24.87
CA GLU A 405 -1.21 -12.07 -23.98
C GLU A 405 -0.36 -13.17 -23.32
N VAL A 406 -0.48 -13.32 -22.00
CA VAL A 406 0.23 -14.33 -21.22
C VAL A 406 -0.81 -15.12 -20.41
N MET A 407 -0.86 -16.43 -20.64
CA MET A 407 -1.79 -17.38 -19.99
C MET A 407 -1.04 -18.52 -19.27
N GLY A 408 0.21 -18.26 -18.90
CA GLY A 408 1.12 -19.20 -18.25
C GLY A 408 2.42 -18.50 -17.90
N THR A 409 3.54 -19.20 -18.01
CA THR A 409 4.88 -18.59 -17.84
C THR A 409 5.40 -18.12 -19.19
N THR A 410 5.82 -16.86 -19.29
CA THR A 410 6.47 -16.30 -20.49
C THR A 410 7.72 -15.53 -20.10
N TYR A 411 8.81 -15.79 -20.81
CA TYR A 411 10.08 -15.08 -20.67
C TYR A 411 10.18 -13.98 -21.71
N PHE A 412 10.55 -12.78 -21.27
CA PHE A 412 10.81 -11.64 -22.14
C PHE A 412 12.30 -11.34 -22.13
N MET A 413 12.92 -11.43 -23.30
CA MET A 413 14.37 -11.32 -23.45
C MET A 413 14.70 -10.36 -24.57
N LYS A 414 15.67 -9.49 -24.34
CA LYS A 414 16.24 -8.69 -25.42
C LYS A 414 17.25 -9.56 -26.21
N PRO A 415 17.16 -9.62 -27.55
CA PRO A 415 18.10 -10.38 -28.37
C PRO A 415 19.54 -9.94 -28.09
N ARG A 416 20.44 -10.93 -27.95
CA ARG A 416 21.89 -10.73 -27.72
C ARG A 416 22.25 -10.00 -26.42
N ALA A 417 21.29 -9.77 -25.54
CA ALA A 417 21.57 -9.25 -24.21
C ALA A 417 21.98 -10.38 -23.27
N GLY A 418 22.85 -10.04 -22.30
CA GLY A 418 23.09 -10.91 -21.16
C GLY A 418 21.83 -11.04 -20.29
N SER A 419 21.94 -11.82 -19.23
CA SER A 419 20.81 -12.11 -18.36
C SER A 419 20.24 -10.92 -17.59
N ASP A 420 20.93 -9.76 -17.59
CA ASP A 420 20.43 -8.45 -17.11
C ASP A 420 19.22 -7.91 -17.85
N GLU A 421 18.83 -8.51 -18.97
CA GLU A 421 17.68 -8.10 -19.76
C GLU A 421 16.74 -9.30 -20.04
N ARG A 422 16.60 -10.20 -19.07
CA ARG A 422 15.63 -11.32 -19.07
C ARG A 422 14.62 -11.15 -17.94
N TYR A 423 13.33 -11.14 -18.29
CA TYR A 423 12.22 -11.01 -17.35
C TYR A 423 11.29 -12.21 -17.47
N ARG A 424 10.58 -12.55 -16.40
CA ARG A 424 9.58 -13.61 -16.36
C ARG A 424 8.24 -13.03 -15.92
N VAL A 425 7.20 -13.31 -16.70
CA VAL A 425 5.81 -13.03 -16.32
C VAL A 425 5.05 -14.34 -16.21
N GLU A 426 4.34 -14.54 -15.10
CA GLU A 426 3.60 -15.75 -14.80
C GLU A 426 2.14 -15.41 -14.50
N ALA A 427 1.24 -15.83 -15.38
CA ALA A 427 -0.21 -15.80 -15.15
C ALA A 427 -0.66 -17.06 -14.39
N GLY A 428 -1.71 -16.94 -13.58
CA GLY A 428 -2.27 -18.03 -12.78
C GLY A 428 -1.37 -18.48 -11.62
N LYS A 429 -0.42 -17.64 -11.17
CA LYS A 429 0.49 -17.95 -10.06
C LYS A 429 0.38 -16.94 -8.93
N ASN A 430 0.66 -17.40 -7.71
CA ASN A 430 0.67 -16.52 -6.55
C ASN A 430 1.68 -15.37 -6.73
N GLU A 431 1.27 -14.17 -6.32
CA GLU A 431 2.12 -13.01 -6.42
C GLU A 431 3.37 -13.14 -5.54
N ARG A 432 4.53 -12.78 -6.10
CA ARG A 432 5.78 -12.65 -5.34
C ARG A 432 5.60 -11.61 -4.25
N GLN A 433 5.79 -12.04 -3.00
CA GLN A 433 5.60 -11.19 -1.81
C GLN A 433 6.84 -10.33 -1.48
N GLU A 434 7.92 -10.50 -2.24
CA GLU A 434 9.17 -9.77 -2.05
C GLU A 434 9.28 -8.56 -3.00
N SER A 435 9.80 -7.45 -2.48
CA SER A 435 10.11 -6.22 -3.22
C SER A 435 11.46 -5.62 -2.83
N LEU A 436 12.11 -4.90 -3.74
CA LEU A 436 13.32 -4.14 -3.43
C LEU A 436 12.97 -2.94 -2.55
N GLU A 437 13.60 -2.85 -1.38
CA GLU A 437 13.51 -1.70 -0.49
C GLU A 437 14.81 -0.89 -0.53
N ILE A 438 14.65 0.42 -0.69
CA ILE A 438 15.75 1.37 -0.69
C ILE A 438 15.45 2.44 0.36
N SER A 439 16.35 2.62 1.31
CA SER A 439 16.18 3.54 2.44
C SER A 439 17.29 4.57 2.49
N GLY A 440 16.92 5.85 2.48
CA GLY A 440 17.83 6.98 2.67
C GLY A 440 17.91 7.44 4.13
N SER A 441 18.86 8.33 4.42
CA SER A 441 19.07 8.89 5.77
C SER A 441 18.16 10.09 6.11
N GLY A 442 17.33 10.54 5.18
CA GLY A 442 16.40 11.65 5.34
C GLY A 442 15.58 11.93 4.09
N SER A 443 14.73 12.96 4.14
CA SER A 443 13.97 13.45 2.98
C SER A 443 14.74 14.54 2.22
N SER A 444 14.68 14.50 0.89
CA SER A 444 15.22 15.54 0.03
C SER A 444 14.12 16.55 -0.32
N SER A 445 14.45 17.84 -0.31
CA SER A 445 13.58 18.91 -0.84
C SER A 445 13.80 19.14 -2.34
N ILE A 446 14.68 18.36 -2.98
CA ILE A 446 14.96 18.46 -4.40
C ILE A 446 13.93 17.61 -5.14
N GLU A 447 13.13 18.26 -5.98
CA GLU A 447 12.25 17.60 -6.94
C GLU A 447 12.94 17.51 -8.31
N THR A 448 12.90 16.34 -8.94
CA THR A 448 13.36 16.11 -10.32
C THR A 448 12.19 16.05 -11.28
N MET A 449 12.40 16.57 -12.49
CA MET A 449 11.48 16.38 -13.61
C MET A 449 11.66 15.01 -14.30
N ASP A 450 12.70 14.26 -13.92
CA ASP A 450 13.03 12.91 -14.40
C ASP A 450 12.64 11.82 -13.40
N ASP A 451 12.46 10.57 -13.89
CA ASP A 451 12.27 9.31 -13.11
C ASP A 451 13.54 8.91 -12.34
N LEU A 452 14.00 9.82 -11.51
CA LEU A 452 15.18 9.69 -10.69
C LEU A 452 14.73 9.82 -9.26
N GLU A 453 14.70 8.71 -8.53
CA GLU A 453 14.37 8.75 -7.11
C GLU A 453 15.53 9.42 -6.37
N ILE A 454 15.30 10.62 -5.85
CA ILE A 454 16.32 11.34 -5.08
C ILE A 454 16.30 10.85 -3.65
N MET A 455 17.48 10.42 -3.19
CA MET A 455 17.69 9.92 -1.86
C MET A 455 18.79 10.70 -1.17
N VAL A 456 18.57 11.04 0.11
CA VAL A 456 19.61 11.64 0.94
C VAL A 456 20.55 10.53 1.41
N GLY A 457 21.78 10.58 0.91
CA GLY A 457 22.83 9.64 1.27
C GLY A 457 23.22 9.76 2.73
N PRO A 458 23.63 8.66 3.37
CA PRO A 458 23.88 7.35 2.77
C PRO A 458 22.61 6.48 2.60
N VAL A 459 22.59 5.68 1.54
CA VAL A 459 21.44 4.84 1.13
C VAL A 459 21.70 3.38 1.41
N SER A 460 20.74 2.67 1.99
CA SER A 460 20.81 1.23 2.32
C SER A 460 19.77 0.43 1.55
N PHE A 461 20.07 -0.84 1.31
CA PHE A 461 19.25 -1.73 0.46
C PHE A 461 18.85 -2.99 1.22
N GLY A 462 17.61 -3.43 1.00
CA GLY A 462 17.07 -4.66 1.56
C GLY A 462 16.00 -5.26 0.65
N ILE A 463 15.65 -6.51 0.90
CA ILE A 463 14.51 -7.17 0.25
C ILE A 463 13.40 -7.26 1.29
N HIS A 464 12.32 -6.52 1.06
CA HIS A 464 11.16 -6.57 1.93
C HIS A 464 10.30 -7.78 1.57
N GLY A 465 10.04 -8.67 2.52
CA GLY A 465 9.25 -9.89 2.33
C GLY A 465 8.70 -10.44 3.65
N ALA A 466 7.48 -11.00 3.63
CA ALA A 466 6.83 -11.56 4.82
C ALA A 466 6.77 -10.60 6.04
N GLY A 467 6.74 -9.28 5.78
CA GLY A 467 6.68 -8.25 6.83
C GLY A 467 7.99 -7.94 7.53
N SER A 468 9.12 -8.44 7.02
CA SER A 468 10.46 -8.10 7.48
C SER A 468 11.35 -7.70 6.31
N ILE A 469 12.42 -6.98 6.61
CA ILE A 469 13.46 -6.67 5.63
C ILE A 469 14.54 -7.72 5.81
N ARG A 470 14.72 -8.58 4.81
CA ARG A 470 15.86 -9.48 4.77
C ARG A 470 17.01 -8.83 3.99
N PRO A 471 18.25 -9.18 4.31
CA PRO A 471 19.35 -8.84 3.44
C PRO A 471 19.23 -9.51 2.07
N ALA A 472 19.76 -8.85 1.04
CA ALA A 472 20.01 -9.49 -0.25
C ALA A 472 21.07 -10.59 -0.11
N ARG A 473 20.83 -11.70 -0.82
CA ARG A 473 21.78 -12.81 -0.97
C ARG A 473 22.85 -12.43 -2.00
N PRO A 474 23.98 -13.16 -2.06
CA PRO A 474 24.99 -12.96 -3.10
C PRO A 474 24.34 -12.96 -4.49
N GLU A 475 24.82 -12.07 -5.36
CA GLU A 475 24.34 -11.88 -6.74
C GLU A 475 22.89 -11.41 -6.93
N GLU A 476 22.07 -11.32 -5.86
CA GLU A 476 20.70 -10.78 -5.96
C GLU A 476 20.69 -9.28 -6.27
N LEU A 477 21.67 -8.51 -5.75
CA LEU A 477 21.77 -7.07 -5.95
C LEU A 477 23.01 -6.68 -6.75
N ARG A 478 22.76 -6.08 -7.91
CA ARG A 478 23.80 -5.44 -8.71
C ARG A 478 23.57 -3.93 -8.77
N VAL A 479 24.66 -3.19 -8.79
CA VAL A 479 24.68 -1.74 -8.88
C VAL A 479 25.64 -1.31 -9.98
N ARG A 480 25.30 -0.21 -10.66
CA ARG A 480 26.29 0.56 -11.42
C ARG A 480 26.04 2.05 -11.21
N LYS A 481 27.11 2.83 -11.14
CA LYS A 481 27.01 4.27 -11.37
C LYS A 481 26.78 4.51 -12.85
N THR A 482 26.12 5.61 -13.20
CA THR A 482 25.89 5.98 -14.60
C THR A 482 27.24 6.10 -15.33
N GLY A 483 27.41 5.35 -16.42
CA GLY A 483 28.66 5.29 -17.19
C GLY A 483 29.65 4.21 -16.74
N GLU A 484 29.37 3.50 -15.64
CA GLU A 484 30.20 2.42 -15.12
C GLU A 484 29.61 1.03 -15.42
N ASN A 485 30.43 -0.01 -15.22
CA ASN A 485 30.03 -1.40 -15.34
C ASN A 485 29.21 -1.88 -14.13
N TRP A 486 28.41 -2.92 -14.32
CA TRP A 486 27.66 -3.56 -13.23
C TRP A 486 28.59 -4.29 -12.27
N GLY A 487 28.58 -3.88 -11.01
CA GLY A 487 29.20 -4.56 -9.87
C GLY A 487 28.17 -5.17 -8.93
N GLU A 488 28.63 -6.06 -8.05
CA GLU A 488 27.83 -6.55 -6.93
C GLU A 488 27.82 -5.49 -5.80
N LEU A 489 26.68 -5.33 -5.14
CA LEU A 489 26.57 -4.46 -3.96
C LEU A 489 26.81 -5.27 -2.67
N THR A 490 28.08 -5.42 -2.27
CA THR A 490 28.46 -6.21 -1.10
C THR A 490 28.10 -5.56 0.24
N ASP A 491 28.30 -4.26 0.37
CA ASP A 491 28.15 -3.54 1.65
C ASP A 491 26.71 -3.10 1.93
N ARG A 492 25.78 -3.45 1.05
CA ARG A 492 24.34 -3.10 1.10
C ARG A 492 24.06 -1.63 1.31
N ARG A 493 25.06 -0.77 1.04
CA ARG A 493 25.01 0.66 1.27
C ARG A 493 25.79 1.39 0.18
N ILE A 494 25.27 2.51 -0.26
CA ILE A 494 25.99 3.46 -1.10
C ILE A 494 26.10 4.78 -0.34
N VAL A 495 27.33 5.20 -0.08
CA VAL A 495 27.64 6.43 0.66
C VAL A 495 27.99 7.59 -0.27
N THR A 496 28.44 7.28 -1.49
CA THR A 496 28.94 8.26 -2.44
C THR A 496 27.81 8.88 -3.26
N PRO A 497 27.72 10.22 -3.34
CA PRO A 497 26.78 10.89 -4.22
C PRO A 497 26.93 10.50 -5.69
N GLY A 498 25.83 10.49 -6.43
CA GLY A 498 25.81 10.14 -7.84
C GLY A 498 24.50 9.54 -8.31
N VAL A 499 24.43 9.22 -9.61
CA VAL A 499 23.27 8.57 -10.22
C VAL A 499 23.58 7.09 -10.42
N TYR A 500 22.76 6.23 -9.82
CA TYR A 500 22.94 4.79 -9.80
C TYR A 500 21.77 4.07 -10.46
N GLU A 501 22.05 2.97 -11.15
CA GLU A 501 21.07 1.96 -11.51
C GLU A 501 21.22 0.76 -10.57
N ILE A 502 20.09 0.31 -10.04
CA ILE A 502 20.00 -0.81 -9.10
C ILE A 502 19.21 -1.92 -9.78
N SER A 503 19.77 -3.12 -9.79
CA SER A 503 19.16 -4.32 -10.35
C SER A 503 18.98 -5.35 -9.25
N TRP A 504 17.73 -5.72 -8.96
CA TRP A 504 17.39 -6.84 -8.10
C TRP A 504 16.95 -8.05 -8.93
N ARG A 505 17.58 -9.20 -8.70
CA ARG A 505 17.49 -10.39 -9.54
C ARG A 505 17.20 -11.65 -8.74
N ASP A 506 16.71 -12.66 -9.44
CA ASP A 506 16.75 -14.05 -9.00
C ASP A 506 17.94 -14.74 -9.71
N PRO A 507 19.04 -15.05 -9.00
CA PRO A 507 20.23 -15.65 -9.60
C PRO A 507 20.00 -17.10 -10.03
N VAL A 508 19.05 -17.82 -9.40
CA VAL A 508 18.77 -19.23 -9.72
C VAL A 508 17.94 -19.33 -11.00
N ALA A 509 16.91 -18.51 -11.12
CA ALA A 509 16.08 -18.46 -12.33
C ALA A 509 16.72 -17.62 -13.45
N ASP A 510 17.79 -16.89 -13.14
CA ASP A 510 18.50 -15.97 -14.02
C ASP A 510 17.57 -14.92 -14.66
N ILE A 511 16.79 -14.24 -13.80
CA ILE A 511 15.82 -13.23 -14.21
C ILE A 511 15.97 -11.90 -13.44
N GLN A 512 15.67 -10.81 -14.11
CA GLN A 512 15.55 -9.47 -13.54
C GLN A 512 14.19 -9.32 -12.86
N LEU A 513 14.18 -9.13 -11.53
CA LEU A 513 12.94 -8.94 -10.76
C LEU A 513 12.48 -7.48 -10.82
N GLU A 514 13.31 -6.56 -10.31
CA GLU A 514 13.05 -5.13 -10.30
C GLU A 514 14.30 -4.33 -10.68
N LYS A 515 14.11 -3.19 -11.34
CA LYS A 515 15.18 -2.27 -11.69
C LYS A 515 14.79 -0.84 -11.29
N ARG A 516 15.67 -0.15 -10.58
CA ARG A 516 15.45 1.23 -10.10
C ARG A 516 16.59 2.13 -10.56
N LYS A 517 16.31 3.42 -10.74
CA LYS A 517 17.31 4.46 -10.99
C LYS A 517 17.18 5.51 -9.89
N ILE A 518 18.25 5.71 -9.14
CA ILE A 518 18.28 6.59 -7.97
C ILE A 518 19.37 7.65 -8.12
N ALA A 519 19.16 8.82 -7.55
CA ALA A 519 20.21 9.82 -7.32
C ALA A 519 20.46 9.97 -5.84
N ILE A 520 21.71 9.82 -5.44
CA ILE A 520 22.14 10.01 -4.07
C ILE A 520 22.74 11.41 -3.96
N VAL A 521 22.15 12.24 -3.09
CA VAL A 521 22.62 13.60 -2.79
C VAL A 521 23.12 13.68 -1.33
N PRO A 522 24.10 14.55 -1.02
CA PRO A 522 24.51 14.80 0.36
C PRO A 522 23.37 15.38 1.22
N ALA A 523 23.42 15.14 2.53
CA ALA A 523 22.52 15.80 3.48
C ALA A 523 22.67 17.32 3.41
N GLY A 524 21.54 18.05 3.33
CA GLY A 524 21.51 19.51 3.24
C GLY A 524 21.70 20.08 1.83
N ALA A 525 21.77 19.25 0.78
CA ALA A 525 21.80 19.73 -0.60
C ALA A 525 20.53 20.55 -0.92
N ARG A 526 20.72 21.80 -1.36
CA ARG A 526 19.65 22.69 -1.85
C ARG A 526 19.87 22.96 -3.34
N ARG A 527 18.79 23.23 -4.09
CA ARG A 527 18.93 23.80 -5.44
C ARG A 527 19.70 25.12 -5.32
N PRO A 528 20.64 25.43 -6.23
CA PRO A 528 21.16 26.78 -6.36
C PRO A 528 19.96 27.70 -6.63
N GLN A 529 19.74 28.69 -5.76
CA GLN A 529 18.84 29.78 -6.06
C GLN A 529 19.45 30.50 -7.26
N ALA A 530 18.71 30.62 -8.36
CA ALA A 530 19.19 31.38 -9.51
C ALA A 530 19.56 32.77 -8.99
N ARG A 531 20.85 33.13 -9.06
CA ARG A 531 21.26 34.51 -8.84
C ARG A 531 20.63 35.28 -9.99
N ASP A 532 19.64 36.11 -9.68
CA ASP A 532 19.23 37.18 -10.57
C ASP A 532 20.49 38.00 -10.87
N ASN A 533 21.00 37.86 -12.09
CA ASN A 533 21.98 38.77 -12.64
C ASN A 533 21.26 40.10 -12.89
N ASN A 534 21.12 40.90 -11.84
CA ASN A 534 20.73 42.29 -11.93
C ASN A 534 21.77 43.12 -11.17
N ASP A 535 23.00 43.08 -11.68
CA ASP A 535 24.05 44.05 -11.36
C ASP A 535 25.11 43.98 -12.46
N VAL A 536 24.89 44.70 -13.58
CA VAL A 536 25.87 45.56 -14.26
C VAL A 536 25.10 46.45 -15.25
N ALA A 537 24.83 47.69 -14.85
CA ALA A 537 24.86 48.88 -15.71
C ALA A 537 24.75 50.12 -14.81
N SER A 538 25.88 50.54 -14.26
CA SER A 538 26.14 51.95 -13.91
C SER A 538 26.97 52.55 -15.03
#